data_AF-A0A166YMI1-F1
#
_entry.id   AF-A0A166YMI1-F1
#
_cell.length_a   1.000
_cell.length_b   1.000
_cell.length_c   1.000
_cell.angle_alpha   90.00
_cell.angle_beta   90.00
_cell.angle_gamma   90.00
#
_symmetry.space_group_name_H-M   'P 1'
#
loop_
_entity.id
_entity.type
_entity.pdbx_description
1 polymer ?
#
loop_
_entity_poly.entity_id
_entity_poly.type
_entity_poly.pdbx_seq_one_letter_code
_entity_poly.pdbx_strand_id
1 'polypeptide(L)'
;MVVNNSSFAFRESWDPNSLQRQRQVLGSFNYYNGSGIPALNDLTIIEGTSPDNKTYQLPVTDLRSLPAPLSSYTHEEHGFQIVRQPLPISPSPAAVHDHKVMTTEYYPSMTALLKRTLGARSAIVRKHSLRDIPDWAPVGMNPEIGFEIESLAPFSIAHSDYTPAGARGHFRAMKEPGWFVENDTEDGCTTAAERHQFFRLRREIIDAEDRAIAKAGLGPEVQGEETRPRGGHWDWDGANYDGPRYAFFSIWRAWETVHRDPLAVMDMSRPVSQKVEYAPLMRTYRDRPGCVPFYYSQNALVRPLDWGRRDSGFERGNDDDRTGRSEPAWCYLSEQTPEEVYLLKFYDSEALRLPGDWDGEGTGSEEL
;
A
#
# COMPACT_ATOMS: atom_id res chain seq x y z
N MET A 1 9.95 -27.86 25.10
CA MET A 1 9.61 -26.76 26.01
C MET A 1 10.81 -25.82 26.05
N VAL A 2 10.85 -24.84 25.16
CA VAL A 2 11.88 -23.79 25.13
C VAL A 2 11.12 -22.48 25.15
N VAL A 3 11.15 -21.84 26.32
CA VAL A 3 10.60 -20.51 26.55
C VAL A 3 11.67 -19.54 26.05
N ASN A 4 11.38 -18.77 25.01
CA ASN A 4 12.26 -17.69 24.57
C ASN A 4 11.63 -16.36 25.03
N ASN A 5 12.12 -15.85 26.17
CA ASN A 5 11.81 -14.52 26.68
C ASN A 5 12.55 -13.48 25.84
N SER A 6 11.90 -12.93 24.82
CA SER A 6 12.35 -11.70 24.17
C SER A 6 12.01 -10.52 25.07
N SER A 7 13.01 -10.01 25.80
CA SER A 7 12.91 -8.78 26.57
C SER A 7 13.02 -7.56 25.63
N PHE A 8 12.02 -6.69 25.68
CA PHE A 8 12.05 -5.39 25.01
C PHE A 8 13.02 -4.47 25.74
N ALA A 9 14.09 -4.04 25.08
CA ALA A 9 15.02 -3.07 25.63
C ALA A 9 14.62 -1.65 25.19
N PHE A 10 13.97 -0.90 26.08
CA PHE A 10 13.74 0.54 25.91
C PHE A 10 15.09 1.26 25.96
N ARG A 11 15.44 2.00 24.90
CA ARG A 11 16.56 2.96 24.93
C ARG A 11 16.00 4.36 24.92
N GLU A 12 16.34 5.10 25.95
CA GLU A 12 15.87 6.44 26.26
C GLU A 12 17.02 7.44 26.03
N SER A 13 16.95 8.28 24.99
CA SER A 13 17.90 9.39 24.78
C SER A 13 17.37 10.68 25.44
N TRP A 14 18.22 11.41 26.16
CA TRP A 14 17.87 12.61 26.93
C TRP A 14 18.31 13.87 26.16
N ASP A 15 17.37 14.78 25.88
CA ASP A 15 17.63 16.17 25.50
C ASP A 15 16.88 17.07 26.51
N PRO A 16 17.57 17.90 27.31
CA PRO A 16 16.97 18.67 28.40
C PRO A 16 16.02 19.81 27.96
N ASN A 17 15.83 20.08 26.66
CA ASN A 17 15.00 21.20 26.18
C ASN A 17 13.69 20.83 25.47
N SER A 18 13.31 19.55 25.32
CA SER A 18 12.04 19.18 24.67
C SER A 18 10.95 18.87 25.71
N LEU A 19 9.88 19.68 25.73
CA LEU A 19 8.73 19.50 26.64
C LEU A 19 7.81 18.32 26.26
N GLN A 20 8.12 17.60 25.18
CA GLN A 20 7.51 16.31 24.86
C GLN A 20 8.61 15.44 24.24
N ARG A 21 8.80 14.24 24.78
CA ARG A 21 9.87 13.34 24.35
C ARG A 21 9.38 12.54 23.15
N GLN A 22 10.05 12.69 22.01
CA GLN A 22 9.82 11.80 20.86
C GLN A 22 10.10 10.36 21.31
N ARG A 23 9.09 9.52 21.22
CA ARG A 23 9.18 8.10 21.53
C ARG A 23 9.52 7.36 20.25
N GLN A 24 10.61 6.60 20.32
CA GLN A 24 11.01 5.68 19.26
C GLN A 24 11.08 4.25 19.81
N VAL A 25 10.72 3.30 18.95
CA VAL A 25 10.92 1.88 19.19
C VAL A 25 11.78 1.30 18.07
N LEU A 26 12.38 0.13 18.29
CA LEU A 26 13.02 -0.61 17.21
C LEU A 26 11.99 -1.54 16.57
N GLY A 27 11.77 -1.36 15.27
CA GLY A 27 10.94 -2.23 14.44
C GLY A 27 11.80 -3.15 13.57
N SER A 28 11.27 -4.34 13.30
CA SER A 28 11.91 -5.36 12.46
C SER A 28 11.24 -5.38 11.10
N PHE A 29 11.96 -5.03 10.04
CA PHE A 29 11.42 -4.92 8.68
C PHE A 29 12.19 -5.81 7.72
N ASN A 30 11.48 -6.62 6.94
CA ASN A 30 12.11 -7.35 5.83
C ASN A 30 12.03 -6.51 4.56
N TYR A 31 13.14 -6.45 3.84
CA TYR A 31 13.28 -5.77 2.56
C TYR A 31 13.71 -6.76 1.49
N TYR A 32 13.37 -6.47 0.24
CA TYR A 32 13.86 -7.22 -0.89
C TYR A 32 15.28 -6.72 -1.24
N ASN A 33 16.27 -7.58 -1.06
CA ASN A 33 17.70 -7.27 -1.21
C ASN A 33 18.30 -7.81 -2.52
N GLY A 34 17.47 -8.39 -3.39
CA GLY A 34 17.88 -8.83 -4.72
C GLY A 34 18.16 -7.64 -5.65
N SER A 35 19.25 -7.72 -6.43
CA SER A 35 19.65 -6.68 -7.39
C SER A 35 18.73 -6.61 -8.62
N GLY A 36 18.07 -7.71 -8.96
CA GLY A 36 17.16 -7.82 -10.09
C GLY A 36 15.69 -7.69 -9.70
N ILE A 37 14.84 -7.78 -10.73
CA ILE A 37 13.40 -8.01 -10.56
C ILE A 37 13.22 -9.43 -10.01
N PRO A 38 12.33 -9.65 -9.02
CA PRO A 38 12.16 -10.97 -8.44
C PRO A 38 11.78 -12.01 -9.50
N ALA A 39 12.47 -13.16 -9.49
CA ALA A 39 12.10 -14.30 -10.32
C ALA A 39 10.74 -14.81 -9.83
N LEU A 40 9.77 -14.96 -10.74
CA LEU A 40 8.37 -15.23 -10.43
C LEU A 40 8.18 -16.47 -9.54
N ASN A 41 7.83 -16.22 -8.28
CA ASN A 41 7.00 -17.01 -7.35
C ASN A 41 6.75 -16.11 -6.14
N ASP A 42 5.72 -15.27 -6.24
CA ASP A 42 5.33 -14.25 -5.24
C ASP A 42 5.10 -14.84 -3.84
N LEU A 43 4.76 -16.13 -3.72
CA LEU A 43 4.57 -16.81 -2.43
C LEU A 43 5.80 -16.76 -1.55
N THR A 44 6.95 -17.20 -2.06
CA THR A 44 8.18 -17.30 -1.28
C THR A 44 8.64 -15.94 -0.74
N ILE A 45 8.37 -14.88 -1.48
CA ILE A 45 8.67 -13.51 -1.08
C ILE A 45 7.69 -13.03 -0.02
N ILE A 46 6.39 -13.27 -0.20
CA ILE A 46 5.33 -12.82 0.71
C ILE A 46 5.36 -13.56 2.04
N GLU A 47 5.62 -14.87 2.01
CA GLU A 47 5.77 -15.73 3.20
C GLU A 47 7.09 -15.48 3.95
N GLY A 48 8.05 -14.80 3.32
CA GLY A 48 9.30 -14.43 3.97
C GLY A 48 10.38 -15.50 3.91
N THR A 49 10.17 -16.54 3.10
CA THR A 49 11.11 -17.67 2.93
C THR A 49 12.11 -17.44 1.79
N SER A 50 11.95 -16.36 1.02
CA SER A 50 12.89 -15.99 -0.04
C SER A 50 14.29 -15.68 0.51
N PRO A 51 15.37 -16.24 -0.09
CA PRO A 51 16.74 -15.90 0.28
C PRO A 51 17.11 -14.45 -0.06
N ASP A 52 16.34 -13.79 -0.93
CA ASP A 52 16.53 -12.39 -1.28
C ASP A 52 15.92 -11.44 -0.24
N ASN A 53 15.19 -11.95 0.75
CA ASN A 53 14.66 -11.13 1.84
C ASN A 53 15.71 -10.95 2.93
N LYS A 54 15.88 -9.72 3.41
CA LYS A 54 16.79 -9.41 4.52
C LYS A 54 16.08 -8.55 5.56
N THR A 55 16.21 -8.94 6.83
CA THR A 55 15.65 -8.23 7.98
C THR A 55 16.58 -7.12 8.44
N TYR A 56 16.02 -5.94 8.71
CA TYR A 56 16.71 -4.79 9.27
C TYR A 56 15.96 -4.31 10.51
N GLN A 57 16.71 -3.92 11.54
CA GLN A 57 16.16 -3.26 12.73
C GLN A 57 16.26 -1.74 12.52
N LEU A 58 15.13 -1.05 12.53
CA LEU A 58 15.05 0.38 12.22
C LEU A 58 14.30 1.13 13.32
N PRO A 59 14.68 2.39 13.61
CA PRO A 59 13.90 3.24 14.50
C PRO A 59 12.54 3.55 13.87
N VAL A 60 11.48 3.40 14.66
CA VAL A 60 10.10 3.72 14.29
C VAL A 60 9.57 4.76 15.26
N THR A 61 9.10 5.89 14.73
CA THR A 61 8.60 7.00 15.55
C THR A 61 7.13 6.82 15.89
N ASP A 62 6.78 6.96 17.17
CA ASP A 62 5.38 7.00 17.61
C ASP A 62 4.77 8.36 17.32
N LEU A 63 3.79 8.42 16.42
CA LEU A 63 3.13 9.65 16.02
C LEU A 63 2.45 10.37 17.20
N ARG A 64 1.99 9.65 18.24
CA ARG A 64 1.40 10.27 19.44
C ARG A 64 2.41 11.02 20.30
N SER A 65 3.69 10.68 20.18
CA SER A 65 4.75 11.30 20.97
C SER A 65 5.23 12.64 20.39
N LEU A 66 4.82 12.93 19.15
CA LEU A 66 5.19 14.15 18.45
C LEU A 66 4.26 15.31 18.85
N PRO A 67 4.74 16.57 18.80
CA PRO A 67 3.92 17.73 19.13
C PRO A 67 2.84 18.01 18.07
N ALA A 68 3.01 17.49 16.85
CA ALA A 68 2.06 17.67 15.76
C ALA A 68 0.79 16.84 16.04
N PRO A 69 -0.41 17.42 15.96
CA PRO A 69 -1.64 16.67 16.16
C PRO A 69 -1.83 15.64 15.03
N LEU A 70 -2.45 14.49 15.31
CA LEU A 70 -2.68 13.45 14.29
C LEU A 70 -3.42 13.96 13.04
N SER A 71 -4.21 15.02 13.17
CA SER A 71 -4.91 15.66 12.06
C SER A 71 -4.00 16.45 11.10
N SER A 72 -2.74 16.70 11.44
CA SER A 72 -1.79 17.39 10.56
C SER A 72 -1.17 16.47 9.51
N TYR A 73 -1.26 15.15 9.67
CA TYR A 73 -0.77 14.18 8.70
C TYR A 73 -1.79 14.04 7.57
N THR A 74 -1.39 14.44 6.37
CA THR A 74 -2.20 14.43 5.15
C THR A 74 -1.62 13.46 4.12
N HIS A 75 -2.49 12.86 3.31
CA HIS A 75 -2.06 11.90 2.30
C HIS A 75 -1.30 12.57 1.15
N GLU A 76 -1.49 13.87 0.91
CA GLU A 76 -0.74 14.64 -0.08
C GLU A 76 0.74 14.83 0.30
N GLU A 77 1.01 15.13 1.57
CA GLU A 77 2.38 15.43 2.03
C GLU A 77 3.07 14.19 2.60
N HIS A 78 2.35 13.34 3.34
CA HIS A 78 2.93 12.25 4.13
C HIS A 78 2.73 10.88 3.48
N GLY A 79 1.89 10.78 2.44
CA GLY A 79 1.48 9.50 1.84
C GLY A 79 0.43 8.74 2.65
N PHE A 80 0.06 9.23 3.84
CA PHE A 80 -1.02 8.71 4.66
C PHE A 80 -1.77 9.81 5.41
N GLN A 81 -2.98 9.51 5.86
CA GLN A 81 -3.78 10.39 6.70
C GLN A 81 -4.49 9.59 7.79
N ILE A 82 -4.55 10.13 9.00
CA ILE A 82 -5.29 9.51 10.12
C ILE A 82 -6.57 10.30 10.34
N VAL A 83 -7.71 9.62 10.23
CA VAL A 83 -9.03 10.21 10.44
C VAL A 83 -9.77 9.50 11.55
N ARG A 84 -10.63 10.24 12.27
CA ARG A 84 -11.52 9.65 13.26
C ARG A 84 -12.87 9.31 12.64
N GLN A 85 -13.31 8.08 12.80
CA GLN A 85 -14.63 7.62 12.37
C GLN A 85 -15.13 6.52 13.32
N PRO A 86 -16.31 6.70 13.96
CA PRO A 86 -16.95 5.65 14.76
C PRO A 86 -17.02 4.32 14.01
N LEU A 87 -16.93 3.21 14.73
CA LEU A 87 -17.17 1.88 14.17
C LEU A 87 -18.59 1.82 13.56
N PRO A 88 -18.73 1.56 12.25
CA PRO A 88 -20.05 1.47 11.64
C PRO A 88 -20.73 0.12 11.90
N ILE A 89 -19.95 -0.89 12.30
CA ILE A 89 -20.43 -2.25 12.60
C ILE A 89 -19.80 -2.75 13.91
N SER A 90 -20.35 -3.84 14.47
CA SER A 90 -19.74 -4.55 15.60
C SER A 90 -18.33 -5.05 15.25
N PRO A 91 -17.34 -4.93 16.14
CA PRO A 91 -16.01 -5.50 15.94
C PRO A 91 -15.96 -7.02 16.21
N SER A 92 -17.09 -7.67 16.49
CA SER A 92 -17.12 -9.11 16.77
C SER A 92 -16.73 -9.92 15.52
N PRO A 93 -16.02 -11.07 15.66
CA PRO A 93 -15.70 -11.95 14.55
C PRO A 93 -16.90 -12.27 13.66
N ALA A 94 -18.07 -12.56 14.25
CA ALA A 94 -19.29 -12.84 13.50
C ALA A 94 -19.74 -11.69 12.57
N ALA A 95 -19.43 -10.43 12.89
CA ALA A 95 -19.85 -9.27 12.10
C ALA A 95 -18.80 -8.92 11.04
N VAL A 96 -17.51 -8.96 11.38
CA VAL A 96 -16.44 -8.61 10.43
C VAL A 96 -16.25 -9.66 9.34
N HIS A 97 -16.62 -10.91 9.60
CA HIS A 97 -16.64 -12.00 8.61
C HIS A 97 -17.99 -12.16 7.88
N ASP A 98 -19.03 -11.42 8.27
CA ASP A 98 -20.32 -11.48 7.57
C ASP A 98 -20.26 -10.61 6.31
N HIS A 99 -20.23 -11.27 5.15
CA HIS A 99 -20.16 -10.61 3.85
C HIS A 99 -21.26 -9.55 3.66
N LYS A 100 -22.49 -9.83 4.11
CA LYS A 100 -23.62 -8.92 3.95
C LYS A 100 -23.50 -7.71 4.88
N VAL A 101 -23.06 -7.91 6.12
CA VAL A 101 -22.75 -6.78 7.03
C VAL A 101 -21.64 -5.91 6.43
N MET A 102 -20.60 -6.53 5.87
CA MET A 102 -19.51 -5.80 5.24
C MET A 102 -19.96 -5.00 4.01
N THR A 103 -20.73 -5.60 3.10
CA THR A 103 -21.17 -4.92 1.87
C THR A 103 -22.27 -3.89 2.10
N THR A 104 -23.17 -4.11 3.04
CA THR A 104 -24.33 -3.22 3.25
C THR A 104 -24.13 -2.15 4.33
N GLU A 105 -23.17 -2.33 5.24
CA GLU A 105 -22.92 -1.37 6.33
C GLU A 105 -21.50 -0.81 6.30
N TYR A 106 -20.47 -1.68 6.25
CA TYR A 106 -19.08 -1.25 6.34
C TYR A 106 -18.60 -0.52 5.08
N TYR A 107 -18.80 -1.09 3.88
CA TYR A 107 -18.32 -0.48 2.63
C TYR A 107 -18.98 0.87 2.32
N PRO A 108 -20.31 1.05 2.49
CA PRO A 108 -20.93 2.36 2.32
C PRO A 108 -20.35 3.39 3.29
N SER A 109 -20.10 3.00 4.54
CA SER A 109 -19.48 3.88 5.53
C SER A 109 -18.05 4.28 5.18
N MET A 110 -17.24 3.35 4.65
CA MET A 110 -15.86 3.63 4.24
C MET A 110 -15.79 4.48 2.97
N THR A 111 -16.64 4.20 1.97
CA THR A 111 -16.69 5.02 0.75
C THR A 111 -17.22 6.43 1.05
N ALA A 112 -18.18 6.59 1.96
CA ALA A 112 -18.63 7.89 2.44
C ALA A 112 -17.52 8.65 3.20
N LEU A 113 -16.71 7.95 4.01
CA LEU A 113 -15.53 8.55 4.64
C LEU A 113 -14.54 9.07 3.59
N LEU A 114 -14.18 8.26 2.58
CA LEU A 114 -13.27 8.69 1.51
C LEU A 114 -13.81 9.88 0.73
N LYS A 115 -15.09 9.84 0.31
CA LYS A 115 -15.74 10.96 -0.41
C LYS A 115 -15.69 12.25 0.40
N ARG A 116 -16.00 12.19 1.69
CA ARG A 116 -15.97 13.36 2.60
C ARG A 116 -14.56 13.88 2.85
N THR A 117 -13.59 12.98 3.02
CA THR A 117 -12.22 13.34 3.39
C THR A 117 -11.42 13.86 2.20
N LEU A 118 -11.58 13.22 1.04
CA LEU A 118 -10.77 13.48 -0.15
C LEU A 118 -11.51 14.30 -1.22
N GLY A 119 -12.78 14.63 -1.00
CA GLY A 119 -13.62 15.28 -2.02
C GLY A 119 -13.89 14.41 -3.25
N ALA A 120 -13.78 13.08 -3.13
CA ALA A 120 -13.92 12.16 -4.25
C ALA A 120 -15.36 12.19 -4.81
N ARG A 121 -15.48 12.28 -6.14
CA ARG A 121 -16.79 12.23 -6.84
C ARG A 121 -17.40 10.83 -6.84
N SER A 122 -16.56 9.81 -6.78
CA SER A 122 -16.94 8.39 -6.78
C SER A 122 -15.88 7.61 -5.99
N ALA A 123 -16.30 6.57 -5.29
CA ALA A 123 -15.43 5.66 -4.55
C ALA A 123 -16.10 4.29 -4.54
N ILE A 124 -15.32 3.24 -4.73
CA ILE A 124 -15.77 1.85 -4.67
C ILE A 124 -14.78 1.05 -3.82
N VAL A 125 -15.26 -0.01 -3.17
CA VAL A 125 -14.38 -0.96 -2.49
C VAL A 125 -13.92 -1.98 -3.53
N ARG A 126 -12.61 -2.07 -3.71
CA ARG A 126 -12.01 -3.05 -4.63
C ARG A 126 -11.93 -4.43 -4.02
N LYS A 127 -11.37 -4.49 -2.83
CA LYS A 127 -11.08 -5.70 -2.07
C LYS A 127 -11.12 -5.34 -0.60
N HIS A 128 -11.55 -6.29 0.22
CA HIS A 128 -11.35 -6.26 1.66
C HIS A 128 -10.57 -7.51 2.07
N SER A 129 -9.84 -7.41 3.17
CA SER A 129 -9.20 -8.57 3.80
C SER A 129 -9.05 -8.27 5.28
N LEU A 130 -9.14 -9.30 6.11
CA LEU A 130 -8.92 -9.20 7.54
C LEU A 130 -7.53 -9.74 7.89
N ARG A 131 -6.89 -9.14 8.88
CA ARG A 131 -5.64 -9.64 9.46
C ARG A 131 -5.88 -10.12 10.88
N ASP A 132 -6.23 -11.38 10.99
CA ASP A 132 -6.76 -12.02 12.20
C ASP A 132 -6.15 -13.42 12.45
N ILE A 133 -5.18 -13.83 11.62
CA ILE A 133 -4.37 -15.03 11.83
C ILE A 133 -2.88 -14.67 11.98
N PRO A 134 -2.12 -15.44 12.80
CA PRO A 134 -0.74 -15.09 13.12
C PRO A 134 0.28 -15.45 12.02
N ASP A 135 -0.04 -16.41 11.15
CA ASP A 135 0.87 -16.96 10.14
C ASP A 135 0.09 -17.55 8.96
N TRP A 136 0.74 -17.65 7.79
CA TRP A 136 0.19 -18.19 6.54
C TRP A 136 0.14 -19.72 6.51
N ALA A 137 0.96 -20.41 7.33
CA ALA A 137 1.03 -21.87 7.38
C ALA A 137 -0.33 -22.59 7.47
N PRO A 138 -1.35 -22.08 8.20
CA PRO A 138 -2.67 -22.72 8.29
C PRO A 138 -3.54 -22.59 7.04
N VAL A 139 -3.29 -21.60 6.18
CA VAL A 139 -4.20 -21.25 5.05
C VAL A 139 -3.70 -21.80 3.73
N GLY A 140 -2.39 -21.96 3.55
CA GLY A 140 -1.78 -22.42 2.30
C GLY A 140 -1.99 -21.40 1.17
N MET A 141 -1.00 -20.53 0.94
CA MET A 141 -1.15 -19.47 -0.04
C MET A 141 -0.95 -20.03 -1.47
N ASN A 142 -1.89 -19.74 -2.36
CA ASN A 142 -1.77 -19.91 -3.81
C ASN A 142 -2.29 -18.60 -4.42
N PRO A 143 -1.43 -17.78 -5.02
CA PRO A 143 -1.81 -16.47 -5.50
C PRO A 143 -2.42 -16.53 -6.91
N GLU A 144 -2.20 -17.63 -7.63
CA GLU A 144 -2.68 -17.87 -8.99
C GLU A 144 -4.11 -18.38 -8.99
N ILE A 145 -4.47 -19.19 -8.00
CA ILE A 145 -5.84 -19.68 -7.80
C ILE A 145 -6.49 -18.70 -6.84
N GLY A 146 -7.33 -17.80 -7.36
CA GLY A 146 -8.01 -16.78 -6.58
C GLY A 146 -8.75 -17.36 -5.38
N PHE A 147 -8.12 -17.32 -4.21
CA PHE A 147 -8.80 -17.68 -2.98
C PHE A 147 -9.64 -16.52 -2.47
N GLU A 148 -10.85 -16.84 -2.02
CA GLU A 148 -11.60 -16.07 -1.03
C GLU A 148 -10.97 -16.34 0.34
N ILE A 149 -9.79 -15.76 0.59
CA ILE A 149 -9.19 -15.83 1.92
C ILE A 149 -9.83 -14.74 2.77
N GLU A 150 -10.73 -15.13 3.67
CA GLU A 150 -11.36 -14.23 4.64
C GLU A 150 -10.34 -13.69 5.66
N SER A 151 -9.37 -14.53 6.04
CA SER A 151 -8.38 -14.28 7.10
C SER A 151 -6.94 -14.34 6.57
N LEU A 152 -6.20 -13.24 6.62
CA LEU A 152 -4.81 -13.16 6.15
C LEU A 152 -3.82 -13.02 7.31
N ALA A 153 -2.64 -13.60 7.14
CA ALA A 153 -1.50 -13.19 7.96
C ALA A 153 -0.88 -11.90 7.37
N PRO A 154 -0.08 -11.15 8.16
CA PRO A 154 0.68 -10.04 7.63
C PRO A 154 1.62 -10.48 6.51
N PHE A 155 1.81 -9.62 5.51
CA PHE A 155 2.90 -9.81 4.55
C PHE A 155 4.22 -9.65 5.31
N SER A 156 5.16 -10.54 5.06
CA SER A 156 6.43 -10.52 5.77
C SER A 156 7.37 -9.41 5.28
N ILE A 157 7.07 -8.73 4.17
CA ILE A 157 7.98 -7.77 3.52
C ILE A 157 7.39 -6.35 3.47
N ALA A 158 8.23 -5.33 3.61
CA ALA A 158 7.86 -3.95 3.37
C ALA A 158 7.50 -3.75 1.88
N HIS A 159 6.30 -3.25 1.60
CA HIS A 159 5.80 -3.10 0.23
C HIS A 159 4.73 -2.00 0.11
N SER A 160 4.48 -1.58 -1.12
CA SER A 160 3.22 -0.99 -1.56
C SER A 160 2.50 -2.00 -2.46
N ASP A 161 1.18 -2.07 -2.38
CA ASP A 161 0.39 -3.00 -3.20
C ASP A 161 0.43 -2.67 -4.69
N TYR A 162 0.85 -1.45 -5.04
CA TYR A 162 0.85 -0.99 -6.43
C TYR A 162 2.11 -0.21 -6.77
N THR A 163 2.70 -0.52 -7.92
CA THR A 163 3.43 0.46 -8.73
C THR A 163 2.42 1.26 -9.59
N PRO A 164 2.82 2.37 -10.24
CA PRO A 164 1.95 3.06 -11.19
C PRO A 164 1.38 2.14 -12.30
N ALA A 165 2.22 1.31 -12.90
CA ALA A 165 1.78 0.34 -13.90
C ALA A 165 0.81 -0.71 -13.30
N GLY A 166 1.09 -1.21 -12.09
CA GLY A 166 0.22 -2.16 -11.40
C GLY A 166 -1.16 -1.61 -11.06
N ALA A 167 -1.24 -0.34 -10.63
CA ALA A 167 -2.50 0.36 -10.37
C ALA A 167 -3.33 0.51 -11.65
N ARG A 168 -2.69 0.92 -12.76
CA ARG A 168 -3.33 1.04 -14.08
C ARG A 168 -3.83 -0.31 -14.59
N GLY A 169 -3.02 -1.36 -14.49
CA GLY A 169 -3.40 -2.72 -14.87
C GLY A 169 -4.65 -3.20 -14.13
N HIS A 170 -4.69 -3.00 -12.81
CA HIS A 170 -5.89 -3.28 -12.01
C HIS A 170 -7.11 -2.46 -12.42
N PHE A 171 -6.95 -1.16 -12.65
CA PHE A 171 -8.05 -0.29 -13.03
C PHE A 171 -8.64 -0.67 -14.39
N ARG A 172 -7.77 -1.01 -15.36
CA ARG A 172 -8.12 -1.47 -16.71
C ARG A 172 -8.73 -2.87 -16.72
N ALA A 173 -8.40 -3.72 -15.75
CA ALA A 173 -8.95 -5.07 -15.63
C ALA A 173 -10.43 -5.10 -15.21
N MET A 174 -10.96 -4.06 -14.57
CA MET A 174 -12.36 -4.02 -14.10
C MET A 174 -13.37 -4.12 -15.26
N LYS A 175 -14.33 -5.04 -15.17
CA LYS A 175 -15.39 -5.23 -16.18
C LYS A 175 -16.56 -4.27 -15.98
N GLU A 176 -17.05 -3.73 -17.09
CA GLU A 176 -18.33 -3.02 -17.13
C GLU A 176 -19.40 -3.91 -17.82
N PRO A 177 -20.59 -4.13 -17.23
CA PRO A 177 -21.02 -3.75 -15.87
C PRO A 177 -20.60 -4.77 -14.79
N GLY A 178 -19.93 -5.86 -15.18
CA GLY A 178 -19.72 -7.05 -14.35
C GLY A 178 -19.02 -6.82 -13.00
N TRP A 179 -18.29 -5.71 -12.83
CA TRP A 179 -17.63 -5.37 -11.56
C TRP A 179 -18.55 -5.50 -10.34
N PHE A 180 -19.70 -4.83 -10.35
CA PHE A 180 -20.56 -4.76 -9.15
C PHE A 180 -21.36 -6.04 -8.91
N VAL A 181 -21.84 -6.65 -10.00
CA VAL A 181 -22.63 -7.89 -9.96
C VAL A 181 -21.79 -9.04 -9.42
N GLU A 182 -20.58 -9.23 -9.98
CA GLU A 182 -19.74 -10.36 -9.64
C GLU A 182 -19.06 -10.20 -8.26
N ASN A 183 -18.95 -8.98 -7.74
CA ASN A 183 -18.45 -8.73 -6.38
C ASN A 183 -19.57 -8.61 -5.33
N ASP A 184 -20.83 -8.87 -5.68
CA ASP A 184 -22.00 -8.74 -4.79
C ASP A 184 -22.07 -7.38 -4.06
N THR A 185 -21.85 -6.30 -4.83
CA THR A 185 -21.83 -4.91 -4.30
C THR A 185 -22.94 -4.05 -4.89
N GLU A 186 -24.00 -4.65 -5.43
CA GLU A 186 -25.18 -3.91 -5.87
C GLU A 186 -26.15 -3.64 -4.72
N ASP A 187 -26.69 -4.69 -4.12
CA ASP A 187 -27.78 -4.55 -3.15
C ASP A 187 -27.28 -4.03 -1.81
N GLY A 188 -27.81 -2.88 -1.38
CA GLY A 188 -27.45 -2.23 -0.11
C GLY A 188 -26.04 -1.60 -0.06
N CYS A 189 -25.18 -1.88 -1.04
CA CYS A 189 -23.81 -1.36 -1.10
C CYS A 189 -23.67 -0.14 -2.02
N THR A 190 -24.10 -0.25 -3.28
CA THR A 190 -24.00 0.84 -4.26
C THR A 190 -25.32 1.11 -4.95
N THR A 191 -25.64 2.38 -5.19
CA THR A 191 -26.83 2.73 -5.98
C THR A 191 -26.55 2.63 -7.48
N ALA A 192 -27.60 2.45 -8.30
CA ALA A 192 -27.46 2.42 -9.76
C ALA A 192 -26.82 3.71 -10.31
N ALA A 193 -27.13 4.87 -9.70
CA ALA A 193 -26.55 6.16 -10.06
C ALA A 193 -25.04 6.21 -9.78
N GLU A 194 -24.60 5.67 -8.64
CA GLU A 194 -23.17 5.58 -8.30
C GLU A 194 -22.42 4.63 -9.21
N ARG A 195 -23.00 3.47 -9.56
CA ARG A 195 -22.42 2.53 -10.51
C ARG A 195 -22.23 3.16 -11.90
N HIS A 196 -23.28 3.83 -12.40
CA HIS A 196 -23.19 4.56 -13.65
C HIS A 196 -22.11 5.65 -13.58
N GLN A 197 -22.07 6.43 -12.49
CA GLN A 197 -21.08 7.49 -12.34
C GLN A 197 -19.65 6.93 -12.32
N PHE A 198 -19.42 5.82 -11.62
CA PHE A 198 -18.14 5.15 -11.58
C PHE A 198 -17.68 4.73 -12.99
N PHE A 199 -18.51 4.00 -13.73
CA PHE A 199 -18.14 3.54 -15.06
C PHE A 199 -17.98 4.68 -16.08
N ARG A 200 -18.79 5.74 -15.98
CA ARG A 200 -18.59 6.95 -16.78
C ARG A 200 -17.20 7.56 -16.52
N LEU A 201 -16.82 7.76 -15.26
CA LEU A 201 -15.51 8.30 -14.88
C LEU A 201 -14.38 7.37 -15.31
N ARG A 202 -14.56 6.06 -15.16
CA ARG A 202 -13.59 5.05 -15.60
C ARG A 202 -13.30 5.14 -17.08
N ARG A 203 -14.33 5.25 -17.93
CA ARG A 203 -14.15 5.46 -19.38
C ARG A 203 -13.39 6.75 -19.66
N GLU A 204 -13.79 7.87 -19.05
CA GLU A 204 -13.12 9.16 -19.22
C GLU A 204 -11.63 9.11 -18.84
N ILE A 205 -11.29 8.37 -17.77
CA ILE A 205 -9.91 8.16 -17.33
C ILE A 205 -9.14 7.32 -18.35
N ILE A 206 -9.67 6.16 -18.75
CA ILE A 206 -9.00 5.24 -19.69
C ILE A 206 -8.80 5.93 -21.04
N ASP A 207 -9.82 6.61 -21.57
CA ASP A 207 -9.73 7.35 -22.83
C ASP A 207 -8.65 8.45 -22.77
N ALA A 208 -8.50 9.11 -21.62
CA ALA A 208 -7.47 10.13 -21.44
C ALA A 208 -6.06 9.53 -21.33
N GLU A 209 -5.91 8.42 -20.61
CA GLU A 209 -4.65 7.66 -20.59
C GLU A 209 -4.28 7.18 -21.99
N ASP A 210 -5.21 6.61 -22.76
CA ASP A 210 -4.94 6.09 -24.10
C ASP A 210 -4.50 7.21 -25.06
N ARG A 211 -5.11 8.39 -24.97
CA ARG A 211 -4.64 9.57 -25.72
C ARG A 211 -3.24 10.01 -25.30
N ALA A 212 -2.94 10.00 -24.00
CA ALA A 212 -1.65 10.40 -23.48
C ALA A 212 -0.53 9.41 -23.88
N ILE A 213 -0.80 8.11 -23.77
CA ILE A 213 0.06 7.01 -24.21
C ILE A 213 0.36 7.12 -25.71
N ALA A 214 -0.68 7.34 -26.53
CA ALA A 214 -0.51 7.52 -27.97
C ALA A 214 0.34 8.76 -28.30
N LYS A 215 0.15 9.86 -27.55
CA LYS A 215 0.96 11.09 -27.71
C LYS A 215 2.41 10.88 -27.28
N ALA A 216 2.68 10.00 -26.32
CA ALA A 216 4.03 9.59 -25.92
C ALA A 216 4.70 8.66 -26.95
N GLY A 217 3.99 8.24 -28.02
CA GLY A 217 4.54 7.39 -29.07
C GLY A 217 4.74 5.93 -28.64
N LEU A 218 4.10 5.50 -27.56
CA LEU A 218 4.19 4.13 -27.07
C LEU A 218 3.34 3.20 -27.95
N GLY A 219 3.91 2.03 -28.25
CA GLY A 219 3.21 0.97 -28.97
C GLY A 219 2.03 0.40 -28.18
N PRO A 220 1.16 -0.39 -28.83
CA PRO A 220 0.04 -1.03 -28.15
C PRO A 220 0.53 -1.93 -27.01
N GLU A 221 -0.33 -2.14 -26.03
CA GLU A 221 -0.08 -3.11 -24.97
C GLU A 221 0.07 -4.52 -25.57
N VAL A 222 1.15 -5.18 -25.17
CA VAL A 222 1.41 -6.58 -25.46
C VAL A 222 1.44 -7.33 -24.14
N GLN A 223 0.42 -8.14 -23.88
CA GLN A 223 0.37 -9.06 -22.75
C GLN A 223 0.05 -10.49 -23.22
N GLY A 224 0.67 -11.46 -22.57
CA GLY A 224 0.44 -12.89 -22.77
C GLY A 224 0.88 -13.64 -21.53
N GLU A 225 0.31 -14.82 -21.28
CA GLU A 225 0.52 -15.53 -20.00
C GLU A 225 1.98 -15.88 -19.70
N GLU A 226 2.80 -16.04 -20.73
CA GLU A 226 4.21 -16.42 -20.64
C GLU A 226 5.17 -15.24 -20.81
N THR A 227 4.66 -14.04 -21.09
CA THR A 227 5.48 -12.87 -21.43
C THR A 227 5.15 -11.71 -20.53
N ARG A 228 6.20 -11.11 -19.93
CA ARG A 228 6.06 -9.87 -19.16
C ARG A 228 5.34 -8.82 -20.01
N PRO A 229 4.30 -8.15 -19.48
CA PRO A 229 3.58 -7.14 -20.22
C PRO A 229 4.48 -5.94 -20.54
N ARG A 230 4.28 -5.35 -21.72
CA ARG A 230 5.01 -4.19 -22.25
C ARG A 230 4.11 -3.33 -23.12
N GLY A 231 4.55 -2.13 -23.45
CA GLY A 231 3.79 -1.15 -24.22
C GLY A 231 2.57 -0.61 -23.47
N GLY A 232 1.84 0.30 -24.10
CA GLY A 232 0.65 0.89 -23.52
C GLY A 232 0.88 1.46 -22.12
N HIS A 233 0.01 1.10 -21.18
CA HIS A 233 0.04 1.61 -19.80
C HIS A 233 1.19 1.06 -18.94
N TRP A 234 1.85 -0.01 -19.39
CA TRP A 234 2.95 -0.66 -18.67
C TRP A 234 4.25 0.13 -18.75
N ASP A 235 4.53 0.72 -19.93
CA ASP A 235 5.75 1.48 -20.20
C ASP A 235 5.51 3.00 -20.15
N TRP A 236 4.29 3.43 -19.81
CA TRP A 236 3.92 4.84 -19.76
C TRP A 236 4.28 5.47 -18.42
N ASP A 237 5.02 6.57 -18.47
CA ASP A 237 5.46 7.37 -17.32
C ASP A 237 4.38 8.30 -16.76
N GLY A 238 3.26 8.47 -17.46
CA GLY A 238 2.21 9.43 -17.10
C GLY A 238 2.21 10.72 -17.90
N ALA A 239 3.23 10.95 -18.74
CA ALA A 239 3.38 12.17 -19.49
C ALA A 239 2.13 12.43 -20.35
N ASN A 240 1.73 13.71 -20.41
CA ASN A 240 0.58 14.21 -21.15
C ASN A 240 -0.80 13.81 -20.61
N TYR A 241 -0.91 13.30 -19.39
CA TYR A 241 -2.22 12.99 -18.81
C TYR A 241 -3.04 14.24 -18.47
N ASP A 242 -4.18 14.41 -19.14
CA ASP A 242 -5.13 15.51 -18.89
C ASP A 242 -6.49 15.03 -18.35
N GLY A 243 -6.64 13.73 -18.10
CA GLY A 243 -7.88 13.11 -17.65
C GLY A 243 -8.22 13.34 -16.17
N PRO A 244 -9.39 12.87 -15.69
CA PRO A 244 -9.76 12.99 -14.29
C PRO A 244 -8.78 12.36 -13.29
N ARG A 245 -8.47 13.05 -12.18
CA ARG A 245 -7.67 12.47 -11.08
C ARG A 245 -8.35 11.22 -10.51
N TYR A 246 -7.58 10.15 -10.32
CA TYR A 246 -8.00 8.92 -9.65
C TYR A 246 -6.84 8.32 -8.86
N ALA A 247 -7.16 7.51 -7.86
CA ALA A 247 -6.18 7.02 -6.90
C ALA A 247 -6.61 5.67 -6.32
N PHE A 248 -5.62 4.92 -5.83
CA PHE A 248 -5.83 3.70 -5.04
C PHE A 248 -5.39 3.98 -3.61
N PHE A 249 -6.31 3.73 -2.68
CA PHE A 249 -6.07 3.84 -1.24
C PHE A 249 -6.32 2.49 -0.57
N SER A 250 -5.52 2.21 0.45
CA SER A 250 -5.88 1.22 1.47
C SER A 250 -6.45 1.94 2.68
N ILE A 251 -7.53 1.40 3.23
CA ILE A 251 -8.10 1.85 4.48
C ILE A 251 -7.70 0.83 5.54
N TRP A 252 -6.91 1.26 6.51
CA TRP A 252 -6.51 0.41 7.62
C TRP A 252 -7.21 0.83 8.90
N ARG A 253 -8.01 -0.08 9.45
CA ARG A 253 -8.77 0.09 10.68
C ARG A 253 -8.51 -1.12 11.57
N ALA A 254 -8.21 -0.87 12.84
CA ALA A 254 -8.17 -1.92 13.85
C ALA A 254 -9.59 -2.25 14.34
N TRP A 255 -9.85 -3.51 14.71
CA TRP A 255 -11.13 -3.91 15.30
C TRP A 255 -11.12 -3.89 16.83
N GLU A 256 -9.92 -3.84 17.41
CA GLU A 256 -9.66 -3.63 18.84
C GLU A 256 -8.51 -2.65 19.00
N THR A 257 -8.28 -2.17 20.22
CA THR A 257 -7.13 -1.30 20.49
C THR A 257 -5.83 -2.06 20.24
N VAL A 258 -4.96 -1.49 19.40
CA VAL A 258 -3.71 -2.14 19.02
C VAL A 258 -2.66 -2.01 20.13
N HIS A 259 -2.36 -3.11 20.79
CA HIS A 259 -1.35 -3.18 21.86
C HIS A 259 -0.02 -3.79 21.41
N ARG A 260 0.01 -4.44 20.24
CA ARG A 260 1.12 -5.22 19.72
C ARG A 260 1.17 -5.12 18.20
N ASP A 261 2.38 -5.16 17.64
CA ASP A 261 2.66 -5.22 16.21
C ASP A 261 1.82 -4.22 15.37
N PRO A 262 1.84 -2.92 15.71
CA PRO A 262 1.07 -1.91 15.00
C PRO A 262 1.52 -1.78 13.55
N LEU A 263 0.60 -1.34 12.70
CA LEU A 263 0.96 -0.96 11.34
C LEU A 263 1.99 0.19 11.40
N ALA A 264 3.14 -0.04 10.77
CA ALA A 264 4.12 0.99 10.50
C ALA A 264 3.98 1.47 9.05
N VAL A 265 4.12 2.78 8.85
CA VAL A 265 4.05 3.44 7.54
C VAL A 265 5.27 4.34 7.35
N MET A 266 5.67 4.59 6.10
CA MET A 266 6.73 5.54 5.81
C MET A 266 6.14 6.95 5.69
N ASP A 267 6.74 7.92 6.38
CA ASP A 267 6.43 9.33 6.23
C ASP A 267 7.12 9.88 4.97
N MET A 268 6.34 10.04 3.90
CA MET A 268 6.80 10.50 2.59
C MET A 268 7.13 12.00 2.54
N SER A 269 6.79 12.76 3.59
CA SER A 269 7.20 14.18 3.70
C SER A 269 8.70 14.32 3.93
N ARG A 270 9.36 13.24 4.36
CA ARG A 270 10.77 13.22 4.71
C ARG A 270 11.61 12.95 3.46
N PRO A 271 12.63 13.79 3.15
CA PRO A 271 13.46 13.61 1.96
C PRO A 271 14.13 12.23 1.83
N VAL A 272 14.34 11.52 2.94
CA VAL A 272 14.91 10.16 2.91
C VAL A 272 13.91 9.11 2.40
N SER A 273 12.62 9.27 2.73
CA SER A 273 11.57 8.34 2.29
C SER A 273 11.25 8.51 0.81
N GLN A 274 11.47 9.69 0.25
CA GLN A 274 11.30 9.98 -1.19
C GLN A 274 12.35 9.28 -2.07
N LYS A 275 13.48 8.87 -1.48
CA LYS A 275 14.58 8.18 -2.16
C LYS A 275 14.49 6.67 -2.09
N VAL A 276 13.37 6.14 -1.60
CA VAL A 276 13.17 4.71 -1.45
C VAL A 276 13.04 4.08 -2.82
N GLU A 277 13.95 3.16 -3.11
CA GLU A 277 13.85 2.30 -4.29
C GLU A 277 12.91 1.12 -4.05
N TYR A 278 12.39 0.56 -5.13
CA TYR A 278 11.62 -0.68 -5.07
C TYR A 278 11.97 -1.63 -6.22
N ALA A 279 11.69 -2.92 -6.01
CA ALA A 279 11.68 -3.92 -7.06
C ALA A 279 10.22 -4.21 -7.46
N PRO A 280 9.86 -4.14 -8.76
CA PRO A 280 8.49 -4.44 -9.19
C PRO A 280 8.23 -5.95 -9.15
N LEU A 281 7.43 -6.41 -8.19
CA LEU A 281 6.96 -7.79 -8.13
C LEU A 281 5.73 -7.94 -9.01
N MET A 282 5.89 -8.59 -10.15
CA MET A 282 4.78 -8.92 -11.03
C MET A 282 3.84 -9.93 -10.36
N ARG A 283 2.54 -9.65 -10.42
CA ARG A 283 1.45 -10.48 -9.90
C ARG A 283 0.54 -10.88 -11.05
N THR A 284 0.17 -12.16 -11.10
CA THR A 284 -0.79 -12.69 -12.07
C THR A 284 -2.14 -12.87 -11.40
N TYR A 285 -3.21 -12.44 -12.06
CA TYR A 285 -4.57 -12.64 -11.59
C TYR A 285 -5.39 -13.39 -12.64
N ARG A 286 -6.05 -14.46 -12.18
CA ARG A 286 -6.96 -15.29 -12.99
C ARG A 286 -8.34 -15.32 -12.35
N ASP A 287 -9.36 -15.26 -13.21
CA ASP A 287 -10.78 -15.46 -12.86
C ASP A 287 -11.23 -14.66 -11.62
N ARG A 288 -10.70 -13.46 -11.45
CA ARG A 288 -11.08 -12.59 -10.34
C ARG A 288 -12.48 -12.02 -10.60
N PRO A 289 -13.42 -12.13 -9.64
CA PRO A 289 -14.76 -11.56 -9.80
C PRO A 289 -14.71 -10.08 -10.18
N GLY A 290 -15.50 -9.73 -11.19
CA GLY A 290 -15.58 -8.37 -11.71
C GLY A 290 -14.40 -7.93 -12.56
N CYS A 291 -13.40 -8.79 -12.80
CA CYS A 291 -12.25 -8.50 -13.66
C CYS A 291 -12.27 -9.33 -14.94
N VAL A 292 -11.49 -8.91 -15.95
CA VAL A 292 -11.19 -9.74 -17.11
C VAL A 292 -10.58 -11.08 -16.68
N PRO A 293 -10.75 -12.17 -17.45
CA PRO A 293 -10.32 -13.52 -17.04
C PRO A 293 -8.84 -13.63 -16.66
N PHE A 294 -8.01 -12.79 -17.26
CA PHE A 294 -6.57 -12.74 -17.02
C PHE A 294 -6.05 -11.30 -17.10
N TYR A 295 -5.24 -10.90 -16.12
CA TYR A 295 -4.49 -9.66 -16.16
C TYR A 295 -3.29 -9.68 -15.20
N TYR A 296 -2.37 -8.73 -15.39
CA TYR A 296 -1.22 -8.52 -14.53
C TYR A 296 -1.38 -7.30 -13.61
N SER A 297 -0.63 -7.31 -12.51
CA SER A 297 -0.30 -6.12 -11.70
C SER A 297 1.14 -6.16 -11.26
N GLN A 298 1.60 -5.08 -10.62
CA GLN A 298 2.89 -5.02 -9.95
C GLN A 298 2.72 -4.45 -8.55
N ASN A 299 3.28 -5.15 -7.56
CA ASN A 299 3.52 -4.61 -6.22
C ASN A 299 4.92 -3.98 -6.18
N ALA A 300 5.12 -2.95 -5.36
CA ALA A 300 6.44 -2.38 -5.13
C ALA A 300 7.06 -3.02 -3.89
N LEU A 301 8.08 -3.86 -4.05
CA LEU A 301 8.83 -4.41 -2.92
C LEU A 301 9.91 -3.42 -2.52
N VAL A 302 9.86 -2.94 -1.29
CA VAL A 302 10.78 -1.90 -0.83
C VAL A 302 12.20 -2.46 -0.79
N ARG A 303 13.13 -1.74 -1.41
CA ARG A 303 14.55 -2.05 -1.34
C ARG A 303 15.22 -1.34 -0.16
N PRO A 304 16.29 -1.95 0.36
CA PRO A 304 17.20 -1.24 1.24
C PRO A 304 17.82 -0.04 0.50
N LEU A 305 17.93 1.13 1.14
CA LEU A 305 18.75 2.25 0.64
C LEU A 305 20.24 1.82 0.47
N ASP A 306 20.93 2.30 -0.56
CA ASP A 306 22.18 1.73 -1.14
C ASP A 306 23.28 1.16 -0.19
N TRP A 307 23.98 0.13 -0.66
CA TRP A 307 24.95 -0.71 0.05
C TRP A 307 26.22 0.01 0.53
N GLY A 308 26.66 1.09 -0.13
CA GLY A 308 27.72 1.97 0.39
C GLY A 308 27.36 2.68 1.70
N ARG A 309 26.10 2.59 2.13
CA ARG A 309 25.56 3.03 3.43
C ARG A 309 25.19 1.87 4.36
N ARG A 310 25.32 0.61 3.93
CA ARG A 310 24.84 -0.59 4.65
C ARG A 310 25.90 -1.63 5.02
N ASP A 311 27.19 -1.36 4.84
CA ASP A 311 28.28 -2.15 5.43
C ASP A 311 28.52 -1.81 6.91
N SER A 312 27.45 -1.97 7.69
CA SER A 312 27.50 -2.50 9.04
C SER A 312 26.09 -2.94 9.32
N GLY A 313 25.78 -4.23 9.11
CA GLY A 313 24.52 -4.77 9.62
C GLY A 313 24.42 -4.35 11.07
N PHE A 314 23.43 -3.53 11.41
CA PHE A 314 23.25 -2.83 12.67
C PHE A 314 24.18 -3.33 13.80
N GLU A 315 25.42 -2.85 13.83
CA GLU A 315 26.27 -3.07 14.98
C GLU A 315 25.77 -2.10 16.04
N ARG A 316 25.25 -2.67 17.12
CA ARG A 316 24.80 -1.96 18.30
C ARG A 316 26.01 -1.22 18.92
N GLY A 317 26.45 -0.08 18.37
CA GLY A 317 27.67 0.54 18.87
C GLY A 317 28.28 1.76 18.18
N ASN A 318 27.97 2.12 16.93
CA ASN A 318 28.57 3.33 16.34
C ASN A 318 27.65 4.54 16.47
N ASP A 319 27.99 5.37 17.45
CA ASP A 319 27.33 6.61 17.89
C ASP A 319 27.31 7.75 16.84
N ASP A 320 27.66 7.48 15.58
CA ASP A 320 27.85 8.49 14.53
C ASP A 320 26.67 8.57 13.53
N ASP A 321 25.72 7.62 13.54
CA ASP A 321 24.46 7.75 12.78
C ASP A 321 23.34 8.41 13.62
N ARG A 322 23.71 9.41 14.41
CA ARG A 322 22.78 10.18 15.28
C ARG A 322 21.74 11.01 14.53
N THR A 323 21.69 10.94 13.19
CA THR A 323 20.80 11.80 12.38
C THR A 323 19.72 11.06 11.58
N GLY A 324 19.75 9.72 11.51
CA GLY A 324 18.72 8.96 10.77
C GLY A 324 18.57 9.38 9.30
N ARG A 325 19.65 9.89 8.68
CA ARG A 325 19.64 10.48 7.33
C ARG A 325 19.74 9.43 6.22
N SER A 326 19.91 8.17 6.57
CA SER A 326 20.23 7.06 5.68
C SER A 326 19.11 6.02 5.55
N GLU A 327 18.06 6.07 6.38
CA GLU A 327 17.01 5.05 6.48
C GLU A 327 15.60 5.65 6.34
N PRO A 328 14.62 4.91 5.78
CA PRO A 328 13.27 5.43 5.59
C PRO A 328 12.63 5.87 6.93
N ALA A 329 11.88 6.96 6.91
CA ALA A 329 11.27 7.51 8.11
C ALA A 329 10.00 6.74 8.49
N TRP A 330 10.18 5.60 9.15
CA TRP A 330 9.07 4.78 9.64
C TRP A 330 8.40 5.42 10.85
N CYS A 331 7.07 5.43 10.84
CA CYS A 331 6.25 5.85 11.95
C CYS A 331 5.09 4.89 12.18
N TYR A 332 4.52 4.93 13.39
CA TYR A 332 3.37 4.13 13.79
C TYR A 332 2.49 4.92 14.75
N LEU A 333 1.28 4.44 15.01
CA LEU A 333 0.37 5.00 16.00
C LEU A 333 0.25 4.04 17.19
N SER A 334 0.80 4.40 18.35
CA SER A 334 0.66 3.58 19.56
C SER A 334 -0.80 3.55 20.01
N GLU A 335 -1.28 2.40 20.50
CA GLU A 335 -2.65 2.28 21.04
C GLU A 335 -3.69 2.82 20.05
N GLN A 336 -3.52 2.49 18.76
CA GLN A 336 -4.50 2.83 17.74
C GLN A 336 -5.85 2.26 18.14
N THR A 337 -6.88 3.11 18.27
CA THR A 337 -8.24 2.67 18.60
C THR A 337 -9.00 2.31 17.33
N PRO A 338 -10.11 1.55 17.41
CA PRO A 338 -10.93 1.22 16.25
C PRO A 338 -11.51 2.42 15.50
N GLU A 339 -11.58 3.59 16.14
CA GLU A 339 -12.07 4.82 15.54
C GLU A 339 -10.97 5.59 14.79
N GLU A 340 -9.70 5.25 14.99
CA GLU A 340 -8.57 5.87 14.29
C GLU A 340 -8.27 5.07 13.03
N VAL A 341 -8.60 5.64 11.88
CA VAL A 341 -8.53 5.00 10.58
C VAL A 341 -7.42 5.62 9.77
N TYR A 342 -6.51 4.78 9.27
CA TYR A 342 -5.50 5.18 8.30
C TYR A 342 -6.10 5.15 6.89
N LEU A 343 -5.86 6.22 6.14
CA LEU A 343 -6.00 6.28 4.69
C LEU A 343 -4.58 6.27 4.10
N LEU A 344 -4.18 5.16 3.49
CA LEU A 344 -2.84 4.96 2.93
C LEU A 344 -2.92 5.13 1.42
N LYS A 345 -2.18 6.09 0.85
CA LYS A 345 -2.14 6.31 -0.59
C LYS A 345 -1.10 5.38 -1.22
N PHE A 346 -1.54 4.53 -2.15
CA PHE A 346 -0.64 3.66 -2.91
C PHE A 346 -0.40 4.15 -4.33
N TYR A 347 -1.39 4.80 -4.93
CA TYR A 347 -1.28 5.39 -6.27
C TYR A 347 -2.21 6.59 -6.39
N ASP A 348 -1.79 7.60 -7.16
CA ASP A 348 -2.57 8.80 -7.45
C ASP A 348 -2.12 9.40 -8.77
N SER A 349 -3.04 9.54 -9.72
CA SER A 349 -2.71 10.06 -11.05
C SER A 349 -2.33 11.54 -11.06
N GLU A 350 -2.52 12.27 -9.95
CA GLU A 350 -2.01 13.64 -9.83
C GLU A 350 -0.48 13.71 -9.85
N ALA A 351 0.22 12.65 -9.43
CA ALA A 351 1.67 12.58 -9.55
C ALA A 351 2.15 12.73 -11.01
N LEU A 352 1.29 12.39 -11.99
CA LEU A 352 1.58 12.46 -13.42
C LEU A 352 1.44 13.88 -14.00
N ARG A 353 0.87 14.82 -13.23
CA ARG A 353 0.61 16.21 -13.67
C ARG A 353 1.64 17.21 -13.20
N LEU A 354 2.41 16.86 -12.18
CA LEU A 354 3.50 17.71 -11.71
C LEU A 354 4.63 17.63 -12.74
N PRO A 355 5.09 18.77 -13.29
CA PRO A 355 6.28 18.78 -14.13
C PRO A 355 7.45 18.33 -13.27
N GLY A 356 8.00 17.15 -13.54
CA GLY A 356 9.28 16.74 -12.98
C GLY A 356 10.40 17.47 -13.70
N ASP A 357 11.27 18.15 -12.94
CA ASP A 357 12.66 18.43 -13.32
C ASP A 357 13.40 17.09 -13.52
N TRP A 358 13.07 16.39 -14.60
CA TRP A 358 13.74 15.17 -15.03
C TRP A 358 14.89 15.58 -15.97
N ASP A 359 16.04 15.91 -15.38
CA ASP A 359 17.29 16.12 -16.13
C ASP A 359 17.77 14.77 -16.66
N GLY A 360 17.46 14.51 -17.94
CA GLY A 360 17.62 13.23 -18.63
C GLY A 360 19.04 12.73 -18.90
N GLU A 361 19.89 12.59 -17.88
CA GLU A 361 21.13 11.83 -17.98
C GLU A 361 21.41 10.99 -16.71
N GLY A 362 21.13 9.69 -16.75
CA GLY A 362 21.70 8.73 -15.80
C GLY A 362 20.79 7.57 -15.42
N THR A 363 21.10 6.37 -15.95
CA THR A 363 20.80 5.02 -15.43
C THR A 363 19.53 4.81 -14.59
N GLY A 364 18.58 4.04 -15.15
CA GLY A 364 17.26 3.78 -14.56
C GLY A 364 17.24 3.43 -13.07
N SER A 365 16.82 4.42 -12.29
CA SER A 365 16.20 4.28 -10.98
C SER A 365 14.95 5.17 -11.00
N GLU A 366 13.77 4.57 -10.96
CA GLU A 366 12.50 5.30 -10.85
C GLU A 366 12.40 5.89 -9.43
N GLU A 367 12.58 7.21 -9.30
CA GLU A 367 12.29 7.97 -8.07
C GLU A 367 10.78 8.30 -7.98
N LEU A 368 10.25 8.35 -6.75
CA LEU A 368 8.83 8.48 -6.40
C LEU A 368 8.25 9.90 -6.57
#